data_AF-A0A2E2ZCP8-F1
#
_entry.id   AF-A0A2E2ZCP8-F1
#
_cell.length_a   1.000
_cell.length_b   1.000
_cell.length_c   1.000
_cell.angle_alpha   90.00
_cell.angle_beta   90.00
_cell.angle_gamma   90.00
#
_symmetry.space_group_name_H-M   'P 1'
#
loop_
_entity.id
_entity.type
_entity.pdbx_description
1 polymer ?
#
loop_
_entity_poly.entity_id
_entity_poly.type
_entity_poly.pdbx_seq_one_letter_code
_entity_poly.pdbx_strand_id
1 'polypeptide(L)'
;MASVFNAFIAYQFLKTLTNKWDQMEAYKLGIIDKNGKQLKKTAELETAKEKQAYTIFHRLVFNLKRVLERFPFGKSRIASYSAAFALLKESRDDFSDDEYELMESMLMDYINLQESTLSDSYFESVELVEGVAVPKKTYQHAVNALKSVVDRKMKEAGKRGLKHSVGYYSAMVAKTYSGVNSRELERMFKSAHPQLAKECVEEEMSEEIVNAVGTGANVAGLTGVPSKFAGMKVFPIKTQTYVGLMKGKKKYARWKKYMETQEATPIREYIKKRPKEKVVLMDQSSGTMMILHRHNEI
;
A
#
# COMPACT_ATOMS: atom_id res chain seq x y z
N MET A 1 46.99 3.64 2.11
CA MET A 1 46.80 4.00 0.68
C MET A 1 45.73 3.16 -0.02
N ALA A 2 45.60 1.86 0.28
CA ALA A 2 44.57 0.98 -0.33
C ALA A 2 43.12 1.50 -0.21
N SER A 3 42.72 2.07 0.93
CA SER A 3 41.35 2.58 1.12
C SER A 3 40.94 3.73 0.18
N VAL A 4 41.85 4.65 -0.16
CA VAL A 4 41.55 5.78 -1.06
C VAL A 4 41.47 5.32 -2.51
N PHE A 5 42.35 4.39 -2.91
CA PHE A 5 42.30 3.78 -4.23
C PHE A 5 41.02 2.97 -4.43
N ASN A 6 40.65 2.15 -3.43
CA ASN A 6 39.40 1.39 -3.45
C ASN A 6 38.18 2.33 -3.51
N ALA A 7 38.18 3.43 -2.74
CA ALA A 7 37.12 4.43 -2.83
C ALA A 7 37.01 5.06 -4.24
N PHE A 8 38.14 5.30 -4.90
CA PHE A 8 38.18 5.82 -6.27
C PHE A 8 37.63 4.80 -7.28
N ILE A 9 38.08 3.54 -7.22
CA ILE A 9 37.56 2.46 -8.08
C ILE A 9 36.06 2.29 -7.85
N ALA A 10 35.62 2.36 -6.59
CA ALA A 10 34.21 2.24 -6.25
C ALA A 10 33.36 3.35 -6.85
N TYR A 11 33.81 4.60 -6.64
CA TYR A 11 33.19 5.76 -7.26
C TYR A 11 33.14 5.64 -8.78
N GLN A 12 34.23 5.24 -9.42
CA GLN A 12 34.32 5.14 -10.87
C GLN A 12 33.42 4.03 -11.42
N PHE A 13 33.31 2.89 -10.72
CA PHE A 13 32.44 1.78 -11.08
C PHE A 13 30.98 2.21 -11.06
N LEU A 14 30.51 2.74 -9.92
CA LEU A 14 29.13 3.19 -9.75
C LEU A 14 28.79 4.35 -10.69
N LYS A 15 29.69 5.33 -10.83
CA LYS A 15 29.51 6.45 -11.77
C LYS A 15 29.35 5.94 -13.21
N THR A 16 30.18 5.00 -13.62
CA THR A 16 30.14 4.46 -14.99
C THR A 16 28.88 3.61 -15.21
N LEU A 17 28.45 2.85 -14.19
CA LEU A 17 27.25 2.01 -14.24
C LEU A 17 25.96 2.85 -14.27
N THR A 18 25.91 3.95 -13.53
CA THR A 18 24.71 4.79 -13.35
C THR A 18 24.56 5.92 -14.37
N ASN A 19 25.67 6.46 -14.89
CA ASN A 19 25.62 7.53 -15.88
C ASN A 19 24.87 7.10 -17.15
N LYS A 20 24.19 8.05 -17.78
CA LYS A 20 23.56 7.82 -19.09
C LYS A 20 24.64 7.65 -20.16
N TRP A 21 24.35 6.83 -21.18
CA TRP A 21 25.28 6.54 -22.27
C TRP A 21 25.77 7.81 -22.98
N ASP A 22 24.87 8.76 -23.21
CA ASP A 22 25.17 10.05 -23.87
C ASP A 22 26.17 10.94 -23.11
N GLN A 23 26.31 10.72 -21.80
CA GLN A 23 27.23 11.47 -20.94
C GLN A 23 28.63 10.86 -20.89
N MET A 24 28.81 9.64 -21.39
CA MET A 24 30.09 8.93 -21.33
C MET A 24 31.08 9.49 -22.35
N GLU A 25 32.35 9.61 -21.95
CA GLU A 25 33.41 10.04 -22.88
C GLU A 25 33.53 9.09 -24.07
N ALA A 26 33.35 7.78 -23.86
CA ALA A 26 33.33 6.80 -24.95
C ALA A 26 32.22 7.06 -25.98
N TYR A 27 31.05 7.56 -25.55
CA TYR A 27 29.97 7.92 -26.46
C TYR A 27 30.30 9.21 -27.23
N LYS A 28 30.79 10.23 -26.52
CA LYS A 28 31.20 11.52 -27.13
C LYS A 28 32.30 11.34 -28.18
N LEU A 29 33.21 10.39 -27.95
CA LEU A 29 34.28 10.02 -28.88
C LEU A 29 33.84 9.04 -29.99
N GLY A 30 32.57 8.62 -30.00
CA GLY A 30 32.02 7.71 -31.01
C GLY A 30 32.54 6.27 -30.92
N ILE A 31 33.04 5.85 -29.75
CA ILE A 31 33.51 4.47 -29.50
C ILE A 31 32.32 3.52 -29.26
N ILE A 32 31.25 4.03 -28.66
CA ILE A 32 30.01 3.30 -28.36
C ILE A 32 28.78 4.06 -28.88
N ASP A 33 27.70 3.32 -29.14
CA ASP A 33 26.40 3.90 -29.53
C ASP A 33 25.55 4.33 -28.32
N LYS A 34 24.34 4.82 -28.60
CA LYS A 34 23.36 5.29 -27.59
C LYS A 34 22.89 4.22 -26.60
N ASN A 35 23.17 2.94 -26.87
CA ASN A 35 22.83 1.78 -26.05
C ASN A 35 24.10 1.09 -25.51
N GLY A 36 25.27 1.73 -25.63
CA GLY A 36 26.54 1.17 -25.19
C GLY A 36 27.11 0.08 -26.08
N LYS A 37 26.56 -0.16 -27.29
CA LYS A 37 27.12 -1.12 -28.24
C LYS A 37 28.43 -0.57 -28.79
N GLN A 38 29.45 -1.42 -28.83
CA GLN A 38 30.76 -1.07 -29.39
C GLN A 38 30.65 -0.76 -30.89
N LEU A 39 31.16 0.41 -31.29
CA LEU A 39 31.27 0.86 -32.67
C LEU A 39 32.71 0.77 -33.19
N LYS A 40 33.70 1.09 -32.34
CA LYS A 40 35.13 0.94 -32.64
C LYS A 40 35.75 -0.19 -31.84
N LYS A 41 36.52 -1.06 -32.49
CA LYS A 41 37.29 -2.11 -31.80
C LYS A 41 38.45 -1.50 -31.02
N THR A 42 38.93 -2.19 -29.99
CA THR A 42 40.08 -1.71 -29.19
C THR A 42 41.33 -1.47 -30.03
N ALA A 43 41.53 -2.25 -31.10
CA ALA A 43 42.63 -2.08 -32.04
C ALA A 43 42.51 -0.81 -32.91
N GLU A 44 41.31 -0.26 -33.04
CA GLU A 44 41.01 0.93 -33.86
C GLU A 44 41.12 2.23 -33.04
N LEU A 45 41.48 2.14 -31.75
CA LEU A 45 41.65 3.32 -30.89
C LEU A 45 43.06 3.88 -31.06
N GLU A 46 43.17 5.04 -31.68
CA GLU A 46 44.46 5.66 -32.00
C GLU A 46 44.90 6.63 -30.91
N THR A 47 43.97 7.47 -30.44
CA THR A 47 44.31 8.55 -29.53
C THR A 47 44.41 8.11 -28.07
N ALA A 48 45.26 8.77 -27.28
CA ALA A 48 45.35 8.52 -25.85
C ALA A 48 44.01 8.74 -25.13
N LYS A 49 43.22 9.72 -25.58
CA LYS A 49 41.88 10.01 -25.05
C LYS A 49 40.91 8.86 -25.30
N GLU A 50 40.89 8.30 -26.51
CA GLU A 50 40.05 7.13 -26.82
C GLU A 50 40.44 5.91 -25.98
N LYS A 51 41.74 5.65 -25.83
CA LYS A 51 42.25 4.53 -25.01
C LYS A 51 41.88 4.68 -23.53
N GLN A 52 41.93 5.91 -23.00
CA GLN A 52 41.53 6.21 -21.62
C GLN A 52 40.02 6.10 -21.40
N ALA A 53 39.22 6.45 -22.40
CA ALA A 53 37.76 6.35 -22.35
C ALA A 53 37.23 4.92 -22.52
N TYR A 54 38.06 3.97 -22.96
CA TYR A 54 37.65 2.60 -23.30
C TYR A 54 38.64 1.53 -22.83
N THR A 55 39.03 1.59 -21.55
CA THR A 55 39.93 0.61 -20.92
C THR A 55 39.25 -0.76 -20.68
N ILE A 56 39.99 -1.75 -20.17
CA ILE A 56 39.44 -3.05 -19.72
C ILE A 56 38.30 -2.82 -18.70
N PHE A 57 38.51 -1.95 -17.72
CA PHE A 57 37.52 -1.56 -16.73
C PHE A 57 36.22 -1.02 -17.37
N HIS A 58 36.34 -0.07 -18.31
CA HIS A 58 35.16 0.49 -18.99
C HIS A 58 34.40 -0.59 -19.77
N ARG A 59 35.11 -1.49 -20.45
CA ARG A 59 34.49 -2.60 -21.20
C ARG A 59 33.68 -3.51 -20.30
N LEU A 60 34.24 -3.91 -19.14
CA LEU A 60 33.53 -4.70 -18.15
C LEU A 60 32.25 -3.96 -17.69
N VAL A 61 32.39 -2.73 -17.19
CA VAL A 61 31.24 -1.99 -16.63
C VAL A 61 30.18 -1.71 -17.71
N PHE A 62 30.57 -1.43 -18.95
CA PHE A 62 29.62 -1.27 -20.06
C PHE A 62 28.91 -2.57 -20.40
N ASN A 63 29.58 -3.72 -20.33
CA ASN A 63 28.93 -5.03 -20.52
C ASN A 63 27.90 -5.29 -19.43
N LEU A 64 28.27 -5.05 -18.16
CA LEU A 64 27.37 -5.17 -17.02
C LEU A 64 26.16 -4.24 -17.19
N LYS A 65 26.38 -2.95 -17.47
CA LYS A 65 25.32 -1.96 -17.70
C LYS A 65 24.35 -2.41 -18.78
N ARG A 66 24.86 -2.89 -19.93
CA ARG A 66 24.02 -3.40 -21.03
C ARG A 66 23.16 -4.59 -20.62
N VAL A 67 23.70 -5.53 -19.85
CA VAL A 67 22.95 -6.71 -19.40
C VAL A 67 21.84 -6.32 -18.41
N LEU A 68 22.15 -5.41 -17.49
CA LEU A 68 21.20 -4.92 -16.48
C LEU A 68 20.07 -4.09 -17.12
N GLU A 69 20.39 -3.23 -18.09
CA GLU A 69 19.40 -2.38 -18.77
C GLU A 69 18.51 -3.15 -19.77
N ARG A 70 18.95 -4.31 -20.26
CA ARG A 70 18.23 -5.05 -21.31
C ARG A 70 16.91 -5.67 -20.85
N PHE A 71 16.80 -6.03 -19.58
CA PHE A 71 15.59 -6.69 -19.05
C PHE A 71 15.14 -6.06 -17.74
N PRO A 72 14.53 -4.86 -17.79
CA PRO A 72 14.18 -4.11 -16.60
C PRO A 72 12.99 -4.68 -15.82
N PHE A 73 12.35 -5.81 -16.20
CA PHE A 73 11.15 -6.33 -15.53
C PHE A 73 11.04 -7.87 -15.49
N GLY A 74 10.53 -8.42 -14.37
CA GLY A 74 10.09 -9.81 -14.24
C GLY A 74 11.21 -10.86 -14.14
N LYS A 75 10.89 -12.13 -14.47
CA LYS A 75 11.83 -13.27 -14.40
C LYS A 75 13.11 -13.05 -15.23
N SER A 76 12.99 -12.28 -16.31
CA SER A 76 14.11 -11.89 -17.18
C SER A 76 15.13 -11.01 -16.45
N ARG A 77 14.74 -10.31 -15.38
CA ARG A 77 15.64 -9.48 -14.58
C ARG A 77 16.56 -10.30 -13.69
N ILE A 78 16.06 -11.39 -13.09
CA ILE A 78 16.89 -12.34 -12.33
C ILE A 78 17.94 -12.96 -13.26
N ALA A 79 17.54 -13.32 -14.49
CA ALA A 79 18.47 -13.81 -15.50
C ALA A 79 19.52 -12.75 -15.88
N SER A 80 19.15 -11.47 -15.99
CA SER A 80 20.11 -10.36 -16.16
C SER A 80 21.10 -10.27 -15.01
N TYR A 81 20.66 -10.40 -13.76
CA TYR A 81 21.55 -10.39 -12.60
C TYR A 81 22.53 -11.56 -12.62
N SER A 82 22.04 -12.78 -12.87
CA SER A 82 22.89 -13.96 -13.01
C SER A 82 23.91 -13.80 -14.13
N ALA A 83 23.50 -13.24 -15.27
CA ALA A 83 24.40 -12.95 -16.39
C ALA A 83 25.43 -11.87 -16.04
N ALA A 84 25.06 -10.85 -15.26
CA ALA A 84 25.99 -9.83 -14.78
C ALA A 84 27.05 -10.43 -13.85
N PHE A 85 26.67 -11.29 -12.90
CA PHE A 85 27.62 -11.99 -12.04
C PHE A 85 28.51 -12.96 -12.81
N ALA A 86 27.96 -13.68 -13.80
CA ALA A 86 28.76 -14.56 -14.65
C ALA A 86 29.82 -13.77 -15.43
N LEU A 87 29.45 -12.63 -16.03
CA LEU A 87 30.39 -11.75 -16.73
C LEU A 87 31.47 -11.18 -15.80
N LEU A 88 31.08 -10.74 -14.60
CA LEU A 88 32.04 -10.25 -13.62
C LEU A 88 33.04 -11.36 -13.25
N LYS A 89 32.54 -12.57 -13.00
CA LYS A 89 33.35 -13.75 -12.68
C LYS A 89 34.31 -14.13 -13.80
N GLU A 90 33.88 -14.06 -15.06
CA GLU A 90 34.74 -14.30 -16.23
C GLU A 90 35.89 -13.29 -16.33
N SER A 91 35.70 -12.07 -15.84
CA SER A 91 36.72 -11.03 -15.81
C SER A 91 37.64 -11.07 -14.59
N ARG A 92 37.58 -12.10 -13.73
CA ARG A 92 38.36 -12.16 -12.49
C ARG A 92 39.85 -11.96 -12.70
N ASP A 93 40.42 -12.61 -13.72
CA ASP A 93 41.87 -12.60 -13.98
C ASP A 93 42.41 -11.23 -14.42
N ASP A 94 41.53 -10.30 -14.82
CA ASP A 94 41.91 -8.95 -15.26
C ASP A 94 42.09 -7.94 -14.10
N PHE A 95 41.75 -8.33 -12.88
CA PHE A 95 41.73 -7.45 -11.70
C PHE A 95 42.39 -8.14 -10.49
N SER A 96 42.85 -7.33 -9.53
CA SER A 96 43.30 -7.86 -8.22
C SER A 96 42.13 -8.41 -7.41
N ASP A 97 42.43 -9.28 -6.44
CA ASP A 97 41.43 -9.89 -5.56
C ASP A 97 40.57 -8.83 -4.86
N ASP A 98 41.21 -7.80 -4.31
CA ASP A 98 40.55 -6.67 -3.62
C ASP A 98 39.63 -5.86 -4.57
N GLU A 99 40.08 -5.59 -5.79
CA GLU A 99 39.29 -4.83 -6.79
C GLU A 99 38.07 -5.61 -7.25
N TYR A 100 38.22 -6.92 -7.47
CA TYR A 100 37.11 -7.78 -7.84
C TYR A 100 36.07 -7.85 -6.71
N GLU A 101 36.49 -8.13 -5.47
CA GLU A 101 35.58 -8.24 -4.33
C GLU A 101 34.80 -6.94 -4.12
N LEU A 102 35.48 -5.80 -4.31
CA LEU A 102 34.85 -4.49 -4.28
C LEU A 102 33.81 -4.33 -5.40
N MET A 103 34.14 -4.70 -6.65
CA MET A 103 33.19 -4.63 -7.78
C MET A 103 31.99 -5.57 -7.60
N GLU A 104 32.21 -6.77 -7.06
CA GLU A 104 31.14 -7.72 -6.75
C GLU A 104 30.20 -7.17 -5.69
N SER A 105 30.74 -6.63 -4.60
CA SER A 105 29.99 -5.97 -3.53
C SER A 105 29.15 -4.81 -4.08
N MET A 106 29.76 -3.93 -4.90
CA MET A 106 29.03 -2.81 -5.51
C MET A 106 27.95 -3.23 -6.51
N LEU A 107 28.19 -4.31 -7.27
CA LEU A 107 27.19 -4.85 -8.18
C LEU A 107 25.99 -5.40 -7.40
N MET A 108 26.25 -6.11 -6.30
CA MET A 108 25.21 -6.57 -5.37
C MET A 108 24.41 -5.40 -4.78
N ASP A 109 25.10 -4.38 -4.27
CA ASP A 109 24.45 -3.19 -3.69
C ASP A 109 23.61 -2.44 -4.71
N TYR A 110 24.11 -2.28 -5.94
CA TYR A 110 23.36 -1.68 -7.03
C TYR A 110 22.07 -2.47 -7.34
N ILE A 111 22.17 -3.79 -7.44
CA ILE A 111 21.02 -4.67 -7.71
C ILE A 111 20.01 -4.60 -6.56
N ASN A 112 20.47 -4.66 -5.31
CA ASN A 112 19.63 -4.56 -4.12
C ASN A 112 18.89 -3.22 -4.07
N LEU A 113 19.57 -2.12 -4.40
CA LEU A 113 18.94 -0.80 -4.46
C LEU A 113 17.88 -0.71 -5.56
N GLN A 114 18.12 -1.34 -6.72
CA GLN A 114 17.10 -1.41 -7.78
C GLN A 114 15.88 -2.20 -7.30
N GLU A 115 16.07 -3.38 -6.69
CA GLU A 115 14.96 -4.20 -6.19
C GLU A 115 14.18 -3.52 -5.05
N SER A 116 14.84 -2.82 -4.13
CA SER A 116 14.15 -2.07 -3.07
C SER A 116 13.30 -0.93 -3.63
N THR A 117 13.86 -0.14 -4.53
CA THR A 117 13.14 0.96 -5.21
C THR A 117 11.92 0.43 -5.96
N LEU A 118 12.06 -0.74 -6.60
CA LEU A 118 10.97 -1.39 -7.30
C LEU A 118 9.92 -1.91 -6.34
N SER A 119 10.31 -2.59 -5.27
CA SER A 119 9.40 -3.03 -4.20
C SER A 119 8.55 -1.85 -3.71
N ASP A 120 9.17 -0.72 -3.37
CA ASP A 120 8.47 0.48 -2.91
C ASP A 120 7.50 1.02 -3.98
N SER A 121 7.92 1.07 -5.25
CA SER A 121 7.04 1.49 -6.36
C SER A 121 5.86 0.52 -6.58
N TYR A 122 6.07 -0.79 -6.37
CA TYR A 122 5.02 -1.80 -6.46
C TYR A 122 4.03 -1.62 -5.32
N PHE A 123 4.50 -1.41 -4.09
CA PHE A 123 3.66 -1.08 -2.94
C PHE A 123 2.90 0.23 -3.13
N GLU A 124 3.48 1.25 -3.76
CA GLU A 124 2.77 2.50 -4.05
C GLU A 124 1.68 2.32 -5.14
N SER A 125 1.89 1.38 -6.07
CA SER A 125 0.93 1.04 -7.12
C SER A 125 -0.22 0.12 -6.67
N VAL A 126 -0.12 -0.44 -5.46
CA VAL A 126 -1.04 -1.43 -4.90
C VAL A 126 -1.55 -0.93 -3.55
N GLU A 127 -2.85 -0.71 -3.44
CA GLU A 127 -3.47 -0.29 -2.19
C GLU A 127 -3.83 -1.51 -1.34
N LEU A 128 -3.39 -1.54 -0.07
CA LEU A 128 -3.77 -2.59 0.88
C LEU A 128 -5.11 -2.23 1.51
N VAL A 129 -6.16 -2.95 1.13
CA VAL A 129 -7.51 -2.75 1.69
C VAL A 129 -7.93 -4.02 2.42
N GLU A 130 -8.16 -3.92 3.73
CA GLU A 130 -8.56 -5.05 4.59
C GLU A 130 -7.63 -6.28 4.46
N GLY A 131 -6.34 -6.05 4.24
CA GLY A 131 -5.33 -7.12 4.08
C GLY A 131 -5.29 -7.76 2.67
N VAL A 132 -6.11 -7.28 1.74
CA VAL A 132 -6.08 -7.70 0.33
C VAL A 132 -5.32 -6.66 -0.48
N ALA A 133 -4.32 -7.10 -1.23
CA ALA A 133 -3.56 -6.28 -2.16
C ALA A 133 -4.39 -6.02 -3.42
N VAL A 134 -4.73 -4.75 -3.68
CA VAL A 134 -5.56 -4.35 -4.83
C VAL A 134 -4.81 -3.35 -5.70
N PRO A 135 -4.75 -3.53 -7.04
CA PRO A 135 -4.09 -2.55 -7.90
C PRO A 135 -4.83 -1.20 -7.88
N LYS A 136 -4.09 -0.08 -7.75
CA LYS A 136 -4.65 1.28 -7.74
C LYS A 136 -5.45 1.61 -9.01
N LYS A 137 -5.03 1.08 -10.16
CA LYS A 137 -5.77 1.20 -11.44
C LYS A 137 -7.14 0.51 -11.38
N THR A 138 -7.27 -0.60 -10.66
CA THR A 138 -8.55 -1.30 -10.50
C THR A 138 -9.56 -0.43 -9.75
N TYR A 139 -9.12 0.25 -8.68
CA TYR A 139 -9.94 1.25 -7.99
C TYR A 139 -10.30 2.41 -8.92
N GLN A 140 -9.36 2.90 -9.73
CA GLN A 140 -9.64 3.97 -10.67
C GLN A 140 -10.69 3.57 -11.74
N HIS A 141 -10.62 2.34 -12.26
CA HIS A 141 -11.65 1.80 -13.14
C HIS A 141 -13.00 1.65 -12.44
N ALA A 142 -13.01 1.15 -11.20
CA ALA A 142 -14.22 1.03 -10.40
C ALA A 142 -14.87 2.39 -10.08
N VAL A 143 -14.08 3.42 -9.78
CA VAL A 143 -14.56 4.81 -9.56
C VAL A 143 -15.20 5.35 -10.83
N ASN A 144 -14.57 5.15 -11.99
CA ASN A 144 -15.13 5.58 -13.28
C ASN A 144 -16.42 4.83 -13.63
N ALA A 145 -16.48 3.52 -13.37
CA ALA A 145 -17.68 2.72 -13.55
C ALA A 145 -18.81 3.21 -12.64
N LEU A 146 -18.50 3.46 -11.35
CA LEU A 146 -19.45 4.03 -10.40
C LEU A 146 -19.97 5.39 -10.86
N LYS A 147 -19.10 6.27 -11.37
CA LYS A 147 -19.50 7.56 -11.96
C LYS A 147 -20.53 7.38 -13.06
N SER A 148 -20.26 6.49 -14.02
CA SER A 148 -21.19 6.24 -15.11
C SER A 148 -22.57 5.74 -14.64
N VAL A 149 -22.60 4.93 -13.57
CA VAL A 149 -23.83 4.43 -12.97
C VAL A 149 -24.59 5.55 -12.28
N VAL A 150 -23.91 6.37 -11.48
CA VAL A 150 -24.49 7.51 -10.77
C VAL A 150 -25.05 8.53 -11.75
N ASP A 151 -24.27 8.95 -12.75
CA ASP A 151 -24.70 9.91 -13.79
C ASP A 151 -25.95 9.42 -14.53
N ARG A 152 -25.98 8.13 -14.91
CA ARG A 152 -27.15 7.52 -15.56
C ARG A 152 -28.37 7.55 -14.64
N LYS A 153 -28.20 7.20 -13.36
CA LYS A 153 -29.31 7.12 -12.39
C LYS A 153 -29.86 8.49 -12.02
N MET A 154 -29.01 9.51 -11.99
CA MET A 154 -29.44 10.91 -11.86
C MET A 154 -30.29 11.36 -13.05
N LYS A 155 -29.85 11.04 -14.28
CA LYS A 155 -30.63 11.35 -15.49
C LYS A 155 -32.00 10.66 -15.52
N GLU A 156 -32.05 9.38 -15.12
CA GLU A 156 -33.31 8.62 -15.03
C GLU A 156 -34.28 9.20 -14.00
N ALA A 157 -33.77 9.76 -12.90
CA ALA A 157 -34.60 10.30 -11.82
C ALA A 157 -35.02 11.77 -12.03
N GLY A 158 -34.36 12.51 -12.93
CA GLY A 158 -34.68 13.89 -13.24
C GLY A 158 -34.55 14.79 -12.01
N LYS A 159 -35.59 15.57 -11.69
CA LYS A 159 -35.61 16.52 -10.55
C LYS A 159 -35.73 15.86 -9.17
N ARG A 160 -35.92 14.54 -9.10
CA ARG A 160 -36.15 13.81 -7.82
C ARG A 160 -34.86 13.34 -7.15
N GLY A 161 -33.68 13.58 -7.74
CA GLY A 161 -32.41 13.12 -7.18
C GLY A 161 -32.22 11.60 -7.29
N LEU A 162 -31.07 11.09 -6.81
CA LEU A 162 -30.75 9.66 -6.90
C LEU A 162 -31.69 8.80 -6.06
N LYS A 163 -32.30 7.79 -6.68
CA LYS A 163 -33.19 6.83 -5.99
C LYS A 163 -32.51 6.03 -4.86
N HIS A 164 -31.19 5.84 -4.93
CA HIS A 164 -30.41 5.10 -3.94
C HIS A 164 -29.10 5.83 -3.65
N SER A 165 -28.55 5.63 -2.45
CA SER A 165 -27.30 6.28 -2.05
C SER A 165 -26.12 5.87 -2.91
N VAL A 166 -25.09 6.71 -2.93
CA VAL A 166 -23.82 6.40 -3.60
C VAL A 166 -23.24 5.10 -3.06
N GLY A 167 -23.28 4.88 -1.73
CA GLY A 167 -22.81 3.63 -1.13
C GLY A 167 -23.53 2.37 -1.62
N TYR A 168 -24.81 2.46 -1.95
CA TYR A 168 -25.55 1.35 -2.56
C TYR A 168 -24.99 1.00 -3.95
N TYR A 169 -24.76 2.01 -4.79
CA TYR A 169 -24.17 1.80 -6.11
C TYR A 169 -22.71 1.38 -6.03
N SER A 170 -21.94 1.88 -5.06
CA SER A 170 -20.58 1.42 -4.77
C SER A 170 -20.57 -0.07 -4.42
N ALA A 171 -21.53 -0.55 -3.63
CA ALA A 171 -21.65 -1.98 -3.31
C ALA A 171 -22.02 -2.84 -4.52
N MET A 172 -22.80 -2.30 -5.48
CA MET A 172 -23.07 -3.00 -6.74
C MET A 172 -21.84 -3.07 -7.64
N VAL A 173 -21.15 -1.94 -7.81
CA VAL A 173 -19.97 -1.86 -8.68
C VAL A 173 -18.81 -2.65 -8.09
N ALA A 174 -18.57 -2.59 -6.78
CA ALA A 174 -17.51 -3.35 -6.13
C ALA A 174 -17.63 -4.87 -6.39
N LYS A 175 -18.85 -5.42 -6.49
CA LYS A 175 -19.06 -6.84 -6.81
C LYS A 175 -18.57 -7.25 -8.20
N THR A 176 -18.45 -6.32 -9.15
CA THR A 176 -17.96 -6.61 -10.50
C THR A 176 -16.44 -6.57 -10.61
N TYR A 177 -15.74 -6.12 -9.55
CA TYR A 177 -14.28 -6.04 -9.51
C TYR A 177 -13.72 -6.92 -8.41
N SER A 178 -12.77 -7.79 -8.75
CA SER A 178 -12.10 -8.63 -7.77
C SER A 178 -11.30 -7.79 -6.77
N GLY A 179 -11.53 -7.99 -5.48
CA GLY A 179 -10.77 -7.36 -4.38
C GLY A 179 -11.15 -5.91 -4.07
N VAL A 180 -12.13 -5.31 -4.74
CA VAL A 180 -12.55 -3.92 -4.46
C VAL A 180 -13.51 -3.86 -3.27
N ASN A 181 -13.20 -3.04 -2.26
CA ASN A 181 -14.06 -2.80 -1.12
C ASN A 181 -15.07 -1.68 -1.43
N SER A 182 -16.35 -1.92 -1.14
CA SER A 182 -17.42 -0.98 -1.46
C SER A 182 -17.35 0.34 -0.70
N ARG A 183 -16.86 0.33 0.55
CA ARG A 183 -16.75 1.53 1.39
C ARG A 183 -15.60 2.42 0.94
N GLU A 184 -14.45 1.81 0.65
CA GLU A 184 -13.30 2.57 0.15
C GLU A 184 -13.59 3.12 -1.25
N LEU A 185 -14.24 2.33 -2.11
CA LEU A 185 -14.72 2.80 -3.41
C LEU A 185 -15.65 4.02 -3.28
N GLU A 186 -16.59 3.99 -2.33
CA GLU A 186 -17.47 5.13 -2.04
C GLU A 186 -16.68 6.36 -1.57
N ARG A 187 -15.70 6.18 -0.68
CA ARG A 187 -14.85 7.26 -0.18
C ARG A 187 -14.03 7.91 -1.29
N MET A 188 -13.37 7.10 -2.12
CA MET A 188 -12.61 7.57 -3.28
C MET A 188 -13.49 8.27 -4.30
N PHE A 189 -14.72 7.77 -4.49
CA PHE A 189 -15.68 8.41 -5.38
C PHE A 189 -16.11 9.79 -4.85
N LYS A 190 -16.44 9.90 -3.56
CA LYS A 190 -16.82 11.17 -2.93
C LYS A 190 -15.69 12.20 -2.95
N SER A 191 -14.43 11.77 -2.79
CA SER A 191 -13.27 12.67 -2.88
C SER A 191 -13.00 13.13 -4.32
N ALA A 192 -13.15 12.24 -5.31
CA ALA A 192 -12.93 12.56 -6.72
C ALA A 192 -14.09 13.36 -7.35
N HIS A 193 -15.31 13.18 -6.85
CA HIS A 193 -16.53 13.81 -7.37
C HIS A 193 -17.36 14.48 -6.26
N PRO A 194 -16.81 15.50 -5.58
CA PRO A 194 -17.47 16.16 -4.45
C PRO A 194 -18.80 16.80 -4.84
N GLN A 195 -18.97 17.22 -6.09
CA GLN A 195 -20.21 17.80 -6.62
C GLN A 195 -21.38 16.79 -6.65
N LEU A 196 -21.12 15.53 -7.00
CA LEU A 196 -22.13 14.47 -7.03
C LEU A 196 -22.47 13.94 -5.64
N ALA A 197 -21.54 14.12 -4.69
CA ALA A 197 -21.76 13.79 -3.29
C ALA A 197 -22.70 14.78 -2.59
N LYS A 198 -22.68 16.08 -2.96
CA LYS A 198 -23.51 17.13 -2.34
C LYS A 198 -25.00 17.03 -2.70
N GLU A 199 -25.35 16.66 -3.92
CA GLU A 199 -26.76 16.44 -4.32
C GLU A 199 -27.41 15.25 -3.60
N CYS A 200 -26.63 14.39 -2.95
CA CYS A 200 -27.13 13.27 -2.16
C CYS A 200 -27.39 13.62 -0.67
N VAL A 201 -26.95 14.80 -0.20
CA VAL A 201 -26.93 15.16 1.24
C VAL A 201 -28.22 15.86 1.69
N GLU A 202 -29.01 16.44 0.79
CA GLU A 202 -30.22 17.19 1.17
C GLU A 202 -31.36 16.32 1.73
N GLU A 203 -31.34 14.99 1.54
CA GLU A 203 -32.35 14.08 2.10
C GLU A 203 -31.96 13.46 3.47
N GLU A 204 -30.70 13.53 3.90
CA GLU A 204 -30.28 12.97 5.20
C GLU A 204 -30.63 13.89 6.40
N MET A 205 -31.06 15.13 6.15
CA MET A 205 -31.25 16.17 7.18
C MET A 205 -32.59 16.15 7.94
N SER A 206 -33.54 15.27 7.65
CA SER A 206 -34.85 15.27 8.34
C SER A 206 -35.05 14.24 9.45
N GLU A 207 -34.15 13.26 9.64
CA GLU A 207 -34.33 12.20 10.66
C GLU A 207 -33.33 12.22 11.82
N GLU A 208 -32.28 13.04 11.79
CA GLU A 208 -31.22 13.03 12.82
C GLU A 208 -31.35 14.06 13.95
N ILE A 209 -32.41 14.88 14.00
CA ILE A 209 -32.60 15.85 15.11
C ILE A 209 -32.94 15.16 16.46
N VAL A 210 -33.22 13.86 16.50
CA VAL A 210 -33.65 13.18 17.74
C VAL A 210 -32.50 12.62 18.60
N ASN A 211 -31.26 12.50 18.10
CA ASN A 211 -30.16 11.89 18.89
C ASN A 211 -28.99 12.83 19.24
N ALA A 212 -29.08 14.12 18.93
CA ALA A 212 -28.09 15.11 19.35
C ALA A 212 -28.34 15.61 20.78
N VAL A 213 -28.31 14.71 21.77
CA VAL A 213 -28.15 15.08 23.18
C VAL A 213 -27.16 14.12 23.82
N GLY A 214 -25.92 14.57 24.03
CA GLY A 214 -24.98 13.84 24.89
C GLY A 214 -23.50 13.93 24.53
N THR A 215 -22.96 15.16 24.55
CA THR A 215 -21.64 15.50 25.10
C THR A 215 -20.39 14.70 24.65
N GLY A 216 -19.64 15.35 23.76
CA GLY A 216 -18.18 15.41 23.64
C GLY A 216 -17.28 14.40 24.35
N ALA A 217 -16.63 13.55 23.55
CA ALA A 217 -15.26 13.10 23.76
C ALA A 217 -14.67 12.65 22.42
N ASN A 218 -14.23 13.62 21.62
CA ASN A 218 -13.42 13.38 20.43
C ASN A 218 -11.97 13.17 20.85
N VAL A 219 -11.54 11.94 21.10
CA VAL A 219 -10.13 11.56 21.10
C VAL A 219 -10.03 10.17 20.48
N ALA A 220 -9.20 10.03 19.44
CA ALA A 220 -8.80 8.79 18.74
C ALA A 220 -9.37 8.49 17.34
N GLY A 221 -9.91 9.46 16.59
CA GLY A 221 -9.98 9.39 15.11
C GLY A 221 -10.70 8.19 14.47
N LEU A 222 -11.39 7.34 15.24
CA LEU A 222 -12.17 6.21 14.78
C LEU A 222 -13.63 6.65 14.65
N THR A 223 -14.02 7.08 13.47
CA THR A 223 -15.42 7.40 13.19
C THR A 223 -16.21 6.09 13.05
N GLY A 224 -17.00 5.80 14.08
CA GLY A 224 -18.04 4.77 14.05
C GLY A 224 -17.81 3.63 15.03
N VAL A 225 -18.75 3.46 15.97
CA VAL A 225 -18.85 2.24 16.77
C VAL A 225 -19.10 1.06 15.81
N PRO A 226 -18.22 0.06 15.71
CA PRO A 226 -18.43 -1.06 14.80
C PRO A 226 -19.69 -1.81 15.22
N SER A 227 -20.62 -2.05 14.29
CA SER A 227 -21.90 -2.68 14.63
C SER A 227 -21.78 -4.15 15.05
N LYS A 228 -20.66 -4.80 14.70
CA LYS A 228 -20.27 -6.17 15.06
C LYS A 228 -18.76 -6.28 15.24
N PHE A 229 -18.32 -7.19 16.11
CA PHE A 229 -16.92 -7.57 16.31
C PHE A 229 -16.84 -9.10 16.43
N ALA A 230 -16.01 -9.75 15.61
CA ALA A 230 -15.92 -11.22 15.54
C ALA A 230 -17.29 -11.92 15.44
N GLY A 231 -18.20 -11.36 14.62
CA GLY A 231 -19.57 -11.86 14.45
C GLY A 231 -20.55 -11.54 15.60
N MET A 232 -20.06 -11.04 16.74
CA MET A 232 -20.87 -10.67 17.91
C MET A 232 -21.34 -9.22 17.81
N LYS A 233 -22.54 -8.92 18.34
CA LYS A 233 -23.08 -7.56 18.37
C LYS A 233 -22.34 -6.71 19.40
N VAL A 234 -21.92 -5.51 19.00
CA VAL A 234 -21.25 -4.53 19.88
C VAL A 234 -22.26 -3.53 20.43
N PHE A 235 -22.15 -3.22 21.72
CA PHE A 235 -22.92 -2.20 22.41
C PHE A 235 -21.98 -1.17 23.05
N PRO A 236 -22.05 0.11 22.66
CA PRO A 236 -21.30 1.16 23.33
C PRO A 236 -21.90 1.45 24.71
N ILE A 237 -21.07 1.51 25.73
CA ILE A 237 -21.46 1.79 27.12
C ILE A 237 -20.51 2.81 27.76
N LYS A 238 -20.97 3.50 28.82
CA LYS A 238 -20.13 4.43 29.59
C LYS A 238 -18.97 3.70 30.26
N THR A 239 -17.87 4.42 30.47
CA THR A 239 -16.63 3.90 31.06
C THR A 239 -16.83 3.31 32.47
N GLN A 240 -17.63 3.96 33.32
CA GLN A 240 -17.92 3.46 34.67
C GLN A 240 -18.67 2.12 34.62
N THR A 241 -19.65 2.01 33.72
CA THR A 241 -20.40 0.77 33.46
C THR A 241 -19.48 -0.33 32.95
N TYR A 242 -18.57 0.01 32.04
CA TYR A 242 -17.59 -0.91 31.47
C TYR A 242 -16.70 -1.51 32.55
N VAL A 243 -16.08 -0.68 33.40
CA VAL A 243 -15.21 -1.14 34.50
C VAL A 243 -15.98 -2.06 35.47
N GLY A 244 -17.23 -1.74 35.81
CA GLY A 244 -18.08 -2.57 36.66
C GLY A 244 -18.44 -3.94 36.07
N LEU A 245 -18.35 -4.09 34.75
CA LEU A 245 -18.68 -5.31 34.01
C LEU A 245 -17.46 -6.11 33.55
N MET A 246 -16.23 -5.67 33.85
CA MET A 246 -15.00 -6.42 33.55
C MET A 246 -15.02 -7.85 34.13
N LYS A 247 -15.64 -8.02 35.30
CA LYS A 247 -15.81 -9.34 35.93
C LYS A 247 -17.00 -10.11 35.34
N GLY A 248 -17.70 -9.57 34.36
CA GLY A 248 -18.94 -10.12 33.82
C GLY A 248 -20.13 -9.92 34.74
N LYS A 249 -21.28 -10.40 34.28
CA LYS A 249 -22.56 -10.29 35.00
C LYS A 249 -22.93 -11.64 35.61
N LYS A 250 -23.34 -11.66 36.89
CA LYS A 250 -23.84 -12.89 37.52
C LYS A 250 -25.08 -13.42 36.80
N LYS A 251 -25.16 -14.75 36.64
CA LYS A 251 -26.33 -15.42 36.06
C LYS A 251 -27.57 -15.03 36.87
N TYR A 252 -28.63 -14.63 36.18
CA TYR A 252 -29.90 -14.14 36.77
C TYR A 252 -29.86 -12.85 37.60
N ALA A 253 -28.69 -12.22 37.82
CA ALA A 253 -28.64 -10.93 38.51
C ALA A 253 -29.36 -9.83 37.70
N ARG A 254 -29.97 -8.86 38.41
CA ARG A 254 -30.67 -7.72 37.78
C ARG A 254 -29.67 -6.78 37.11
N TRP A 255 -30.00 -6.27 35.91
CA TRP A 255 -29.17 -5.32 35.16
C TRP A 255 -28.92 -4.02 35.91
N LYS A 256 -29.92 -3.55 36.69
CA LYS A 256 -29.83 -2.35 37.54
C LYS A 256 -28.64 -2.36 38.52
N LYS A 257 -28.10 -3.53 38.85
CA LYS A 257 -26.91 -3.66 39.71
C LYS A 257 -25.61 -3.25 39.01
N TYR A 258 -25.59 -3.28 37.67
CA TYR A 258 -24.39 -3.10 36.87
C TYR A 258 -24.43 -1.85 36.00
N MET A 259 -25.62 -1.42 35.58
CA MET A 259 -25.78 -0.25 34.70
C MET A 259 -27.19 0.35 34.84
N GLU A 260 -27.34 1.57 34.33
CA GLU A 260 -28.62 2.28 34.25
C GLU A 260 -29.62 1.59 33.31
N THR A 261 -30.91 1.80 33.53
CA THR A 261 -31.98 1.14 32.76
C THR A 261 -31.91 1.46 31.26
N GLN A 262 -31.55 2.68 30.90
CA GLN A 262 -31.46 3.12 29.50
C GLN A 262 -30.34 2.37 28.76
N GLU A 263 -29.18 2.17 29.39
CA GLU A 263 -28.06 1.39 28.83
C GLU A 263 -28.37 -0.13 28.80
N ALA A 264 -29.08 -0.64 29.81
CA ALA A 264 -29.39 -2.05 29.94
C ALA A 264 -30.41 -2.57 28.96
N THR A 265 -31.39 -1.75 28.59
CA THR A 265 -32.55 -2.16 27.80
C THR A 265 -32.17 -2.78 26.45
N PRO A 266 -31.35 -2.12 25.60
CA PRO A 266 -30.99 -2.68 24.29
C PRO A 266 -30.20 -4.00 24.41
N ILE A 267 -29.30 -4.09 25.38
CA ILE A 267 -28.49 -5.30 25.63
C ILE A 267 -29.40 -6.44 26.12
N ARG A 268 -30.30 -6.14 27.05
CA ARG A 268 -31.25 -7.11 27.61
C ARG A 268 -32.19 -7.66 26.54
N GLU A 269 -32.75 -6.81 25.70
CA GLU A 269 -33.65 -7.22 24.63
C GLU A 269 -32.95 -8.10 23.61
N TYR A 270 -31.70 -7.76 23.25
CA TYR A 270 -30.88 -8.56 22.35
C TYR A 270 -30.61 -9.96 22.92
N ILE A 271 -30.14 -10.04 24.17
CA ILE A 271 -29.84 -11.32 24.83
C ILE A 271 -31.12 -12.14 25.07
N LYS A 272 -32.26 -11.50 25.34
CA LYS A 272 -33.56 -12.20 25.51
C LYS A 272 -34.00 -12.86 24.20
N LYS A 273 -33.82 -12.18 23.07
CA LYS A 273 -34.10 -12.72 21.73
C LYS A 273 -33.08 -13.79 21.32
N ARG A 274 -31.86 -13.73 21.85
CA ARG A 274 -30.72 -14.58 21.45
C ARG A 274 -29.93 -15.10 22.66
N PRO A 275 -30.48 -16.06 23.42
CA PRO A 275 -29.94 -16.45 24.72
C PRO A 275 -28.57 -17.18 24.68
N LYS A 276 -28.20 -17.73 23.52
CA LYS A 276 -26.93 -18.44 23.27
C LYS A 276 -25.85 -17.55 22.65
N GLU A 277 -26.19 -16.34 22.20
CA GLU A 277 -25.22 -15.43 21.60
C GLU A 277 -24.47 -14.63 22.66
N LYS A 278 -23.18 -14.43 22.44
CA LYS A 278 -22.34 -13.52 23.21
C LYS A 278 -22.45 -12.11 22.62
N VAL A 279 -22.32 -11.11 23.48
CA VAL A 279 -22.32 -9.69 23.10
C VAL A 279 -21.02 -9.06 23.51
N VAL A 280 -20.60 -8.04 22.76
CA VAL A 280 -19.41 -7.24 23.03
C VAL A 280 -19.86 -5.91 23.60
N LEU A 281 -19.26 -5.50 24.70
CA LEU A 281 -19.41 -4.17 25.28
C LEU A 281 -18.19 -3.36 24.87
N MET A 282 -18.39 -2.14 24.42
CA MET A 282 -17.33 -1.22 24.04
C MET A 282 -17.38 0.01 24.94
N ASP A 283 -16.26 0.36 25.55
CA ASP A 283 -16.14 1.63 26.25
C ASP A 283 -16.18 2.79 25.26
N GLN A 284 -17.10 3.73 25.47
CA GLN A 284 -17.26 4.92 24.63
C GLN A 284 -16.01 5.82 24.63
N SER A 285 -15.25 5.86 25.73
CA SER A 285 -14.10 6.78 25.86
C SER A 285 -12.81 6.22 25.26
N SER A 286 -12.51 4.94 25.51
CA SER A 286 -11.25 4.32 25.11
C SER A 286 -11.36 3.43 23.87
N GLY A 287 -12.58 3.10 23.43
CA GLY A 287 -12.79 2.12 22.36
C GLY A 287 -12.46 0.68 22.77
N THR A 288 -12.09 0.44 24.02
CA THR A 288 -11.76 -0.91 24.52
C THR A 288 -13.00 -1.80 24.49
N MET A 289 -12.83 -3.04 24.04
CA MET A 289 -13.91 -4.01 23.90
C MET A 289 -13.75 -5.17 24.87
N MET A 290 -14.85 -5.61 25.46
CA MET A 290 -14.92 -6.85 26.24
C MET A 290 -16.09 -7.70 25.77
N ILE A 291 -15.93 -9.02 25.79
CA ILE A 291 -17.06 -9.93 25.66
C ILE A 291 -17.77 -9.98 27.00
N LEU A 292 -19.09 -9.77 27.02
CA LEU A 292 -19.87 -9.89 28.25
C LEU A 292 -20.03 -11.37 28.61
N HIS A 293 -19.26 -11.80 29.61
CA HIS A 293 -19.36 -13.15 30.17
C HIS A 293 -20.44 -13.26 31.25
N ARG A 294 -21.07 -14.42 31.33
CA ARG A 294 -21.90 -14.81 32.47
C ARG A 294 -20.96 -15.40 33.53
N HIS A 295 -20.94 -14.83 34.72
CA HIS A 295 -19.97 -15.11 35.78
C HIS A 295 -20.00 -16.55 36.36
N ASN A 296 -20.79 -17.48 35.81
CA ASN A 296 -20.85 -18.89 36.23
C ASN A 296 -20.42 -19.83 35.09
N GLU A 297 -19.60 -19.35 34.15
CA GLU A 297 -18.99 -20.13 33.07
C GLU A 297 -17.45 -19.99 33.06
N ILE A 298 -16.86 -19.67 34.23
CA ILE A 298 -15.44 -19.85 34.53
C ILE A 298 -15.35 -20.71 35.78
#